data_AF-A0A2N5KH28-F1
#
_entry.id   AF-A0A2N5KH28-F1
#
_cell.length_a   1.000
_cell.length_b   1.000
_cell.length_c   1.000
_cell.angle_alpha   90.00
_cell.angle_beta   90.00
_cell.angle_gamma   90.00
#
_symmetry.space_group_name_H-M   'P 1'
#
loop_
_entity.id
_entity.type
_entity.pdbx_description
1 polymer ?
#
loop_
_entity_poly.entity_id
_entity_poly.type
_entity_poly.pdbx_seq_one_letter_code
_entity_poly.pdbx_strand_id
1 'polypeptide(L)' 'MIAIINRLPVKEGAADRVVERFAGSGGSVQGFPGFVSMEVLRSDGGDEVLVITRWEDRESF' A
#
# COMPACT_ATOMS: atom_id res chain seq x y z
N MET A 1 -3.96 -13.69 -10.81
CA MET A 1 -3.27 -12.64 -10.03
C MET A 1 -3.86 -11.29 -10.38
N ILE A 2 -4.21 -10.49 -9.38
CA ILE A 2 -4.67 -9.11 -9.54
C ILE A 2 -3.79 -8.16 -8.72
N ALA A 3 -3.81 -6.88 -9.09
CA ALA A 3 -3.19 -5.81 -8.32
C ALA A 3 -4.25 -4.77 -7.97
N ILE A 4 -4.33 -4.43 -6.69
CA ILE A 4 -5.18 -3.35 -6.19
C ILE A 4 -4.29 -2.16 -5.88
N ILE A 5 -4.64 -1.01 -6.44
CA ILE A 5 -3.88 0.23 -6.30
C ILE A 5 -4.76 1.22 -5.56
N ASN A 6 -4.36 1.56 -4.34
CA ASN A 6 -4.99 2.59 -3.54
C ASN A 6 -4.14 3.85 -3.61
N ARG A 7 -4.75 4.93 -4.07
CA ARG A 7 -4.14 6.25 -4.18
C ARG A 7 -4.59 7.13 -3.04
N LEU A 8 -3.64 7.54 -2.20
CA LEU A 8 -3.89 8.33 -1.01
C LEU A 8 -3.30 9.73 -1.20
N PRO A 9 -4.14 10.75 -1.44
CA PRO A 9 -3.68 12.12 -1.36
C PRO A 9 -3.31 12.44 0.09
N VAL A 10 -2.15 13.05 0.29
CA VAL A 10 -1.63 13.42 1.61
C VAL A 10 -1.31 14.91 1.64
N LYS A 11 -1.28 15.48 2.84
CA LYS A 11 -0.80 16.86 3.01
C LYS A 11 0.70 16.90 2.73
N GLU A 12 1.18 18.02 2.20
CA GLU A 12 2.60 18.27 1.98
C GLU A 12 3.41 17.99 3.26
N GLY A 13 4.48 17.20 3.13
CA GLY A 13 5.32 16.77 4.25
C GLY A 13 4.74 15.63 5.13
N ALA A 14 3.56 15.10 4.80
CA ALA A 14 2.96 13.97 5.53
C ALA A 14 3.21 12.60 4.87
N ALA A 15 3.70 12.56 3.63
CA ALA A 15 3.95 11.31 2.90
C ALA A 15 4.85 10.34 3.66
N ASP A 16 5.97 10.80 4.22
CA ASP A 16 6.92 9.93 4.91
C ASP A 16 6.29 9.27 6.15
N ARG A 17 5.44 9.97 6.90
CA ARG A 17 4.71 9.40 8.05
C ARG A 17 3.70 8.35 7.60
N VAL A 18 3.09 8.54 6.44
CA VAL A 18 2.16 7.56 5.87
C VAL A 18 2.93 6.33 5.41
N VAL A 19 4.06 6.50 4.73
CA VAL A 19 4.95 5.39 4.34
C VAL A 19 5.43 4.63 5.57
N GLU A 20 5.91 5.31 6.61
CA GLU A 20 6.30 4.70 7.88
C GLU A 20 5.14 3.95 8.53
N ARG A 21 3.93 4.49 8.48
CA ARG A 21 2.74 3.79 8.98
C ARG A 21 2.50 2.53 8.17
N PHE A 22 2.57 2.54 6.84
CA PHE A 22 2.40 1.32 6.05
C PHE A 22 3.56 0.33 6.20
N ALA A 23 4.79 0.79 6.47
CA ALA A 23 5.93 -0.06 6.77
C ALA A 23 5.80 -0.71 8.15
N GLY A 24 5.42 0.07 9.18
CA GLY A 24 5.23 -0.40 10.56
C GLY A 24 3.93 -1.17 10.80
N SER A 25 2.87 -0.86 10.03
CA SER A 25 1.61 -1.62 9.98
C SER A 25 1.64 -2.73 8.93
N GLY A 26 2.79 -2.95 8.28
CA GLY A 26 2.90 -3.74 7.06
C GLY A 26 2.46 -5.19 7.14
N GLY A 27 2.02 -5.70 8.30
CA GLY A 27 1.76 -7.13 8.50
C GLY A 27 0.31 -7.57 8.55
N SER A 28 -0.72 -6.70 8.61
CA SER A 28 -2.08 -7.22 8.84
C SER A 28 -2.56 -8.12 7.71
N VAL A 29 -2.28 -7.73 6.45
CA VAL A 29 -2.71 -8.48 5.26
C VAL A 29 -1.71 -9.53 4.80
N GLN A 30 -0.46 -9.51 5.28
CA GLN A 30 0.55 -10.51 4.87
C GLN A 30 0.16 -11.93 5.28
N GLY A 31 -0.64 -12.08 6.34
CA GLY A 31 -1.17 -13.37 6.77
C GLY A 31 -2.47 -13.79 6.10
N PHE A 32 -3.02 -12.99 5.18
CA PHE A 32 -4.30 -13.31 4.55
C PHE A 32 -4.09 -14.32 3.41
N PRO A 33 -4.96 -15.34 3.28
CA PRO A 33 -4.94 -16.26 2.16
C PRO A 33 -4.97 -15.49 0.82
N GLY A 34 -4.15 -15.94 -0.14
CA GLY A 34 -4.08 -15.32 -1.46
C GLY A 34 -3.33 -13.98 -1.52
N PHE A 35 -2.78 -13.46 -0.40
CA PHE A 35 -1.89 -12.30 -0.43
C PHE A 35 -0.53 -12.67 -1.05
N VAL A 36 -0.04 -11.85 -1.97
CA VAL A 36 1.21 -12.08 -2.69
C VAL A 36 2.29 -11.08 -2.29
N SER A 37 2.00 -9.78 -2.35
CA SER A 37 2.98 -8.74 -2.05
C SER A 37 2.32 -7.39 -1.76
N MET A 38 3.03 -6.53 -1.03
CA MET A 38 2.65 -5.12 -0.85
C MET A 38 3.83 -4.21 -1.22
N GLU A 39 3.53 -3.15 -1.96
CA GLU A 39 4.46 -2.08 -2.28
C GLU A 39 3.86 -0.74 -1.88
N VAL A 40 4.68 0.16 -1.37
CA VAL A 40 4.29 1.50 -0.97
C VAL A 40 5.22 2.48 -1.67
N LEU A 41 4.66 3.35 -2.50
CA LEU A 41 5.39 4.33 -3.28
C LEU A 41 4.95 5.73 -2.85
N ARG A 42 5.90 6.64 -2.66
CA ARG A 42 5.59 8.07 -2.48
C ARG A 42 5.74 8.80 -3.82
N SER A 43 4.92 9.80 -4.08
CA SER A 43 5.17 10.74 -5.17
C SER A 43 6.44 11.54 -4.88
N ASP A 44 7.10 12.00 -5.94
CA ASP A 44 8.28 12.86 -5.82
C ASP A 44 7.92 14.20 -5.15
N GLY A 45 6.71 14.71 -5.40
CA GLY A 45 6.15 15.91 -4.76
C GLY A 45 5.76 15.74 -3.28
N GLY A 46 5.75 14.51 -2.75
CA GLY A 46 5.44 14.25 -1.33
C GLY A 46 3.99 14.56 -0.93
N ASP A 47 3.10 14.70 -1.91
CA ASP A 47 1.67 15.01 -1.78
C ASP A 47 0.78 13.78 -2.01
N GLU A 48 1.37 12.64 -2.36
CA GLU A 48 0.65 11.42 -2.66
C GLU A 48 1.43 10.16 -2.23
N VAL A 49 0.69 9.15 -1.78
CA VAL A 49 1.20 7.81 -1.54
C VAL A 49 0.34 6.80 -2.30
N LEU A 50 0.98 5.91 -3.04
CA LEU A 50 0.37 4.76 -3.68
C LEU A 50 0.65 3.50 -2.86
N VAL A 51 -0.42 2.79 -2.51
CA VAL A 51 -0.33 1.49 -1.85
C VAL A 51 -0.82 0.43 -2.84
N ILE A 52 0.07 -0.48 -3.20
CA ILE A 52 -0.20 -1.53 -4.17
C ILE A 52 -0.19 -2.87 -3.43
N THR A 53 -1.28 -3.62 -3.49
CA THR A 53 -1.34 -4.99 -2.98
C THR A 53 -1.62 -5.96 -4.12
N ARG A 54 -0.88 -7.07 -4.18
CA ARG A 54 -1.07 -8.14 -5.16
C ARG A 54 -1.70 -9.35 -4.50
N TRP A 55 -2.64 -9.96 -5.22
CA TRP A 55 -3.42 -11.11 -4.75
C TRP A 55 -3.50 -12.19 -5.82
N GLU A 56 -3.65 -13.44 -5.42
CA GLU A 56 -3.78 -14.59 -6.34
C GLU A 56 -5.03 -14.44 -7.23
N ASP A 57 -6.14 -13.98 -6.66
CA ASP A 57 -7.42 -13.75 -7.33
C ASP A 57 -8.21 -12.60 -6.66
N ARG A 58 -9.41 -12.33 -7.19
CA ARG A 58 -10.28 -11.26 -6.68
C ARG A 58 -11.14 -11.67 -5.48
N GLU A 59 -11.33 -12.97 -5.25
CA GLU A 59 -12.12 -13.47 -4.12
C GLU A 59 -11.33 -13.38 -2.82
N SER A 60 -9.99 -13.47 -2.92
CA SER A 60 -9.05 -13.37 -1.81
C SER A 60 -8.79 -11.93 -1.32
N PHE A 61 -9.16 -10.90 -2.10
CA PHE A 61 -8.99 -9.49 -1.76
C PHE A 61 -10.24 -8.91 -1.07
#